data_AF-A0A6B1EY49-F1
#
_entry.id   AF-A0A6B1EY49-F1
#
_cell.length_a   1.000
_cell.length_b   1.000
_cell.length_c   1.000
_cell.angle_alpha   90.00
_cell.angle_beta   90.00
_cell.angle_gamma   90.00
#
_symmetry.space_group_name_H-M   'P 1'
#
loop_
_entity.id
_entity.type
_entity.pdbx_description
1 polymer ?
#
loop_
_entity_poly.entity_id
_entity_poly.type
_entity_poly.pdbx_seq_one_letter_code
_entity_poly.pdbx_strand_id
1 'polypeptide(L)'
;MSHLLRRPKIDQGKIHDISPSTANWKYVGFGVYNLKKGDKVHEETKSNEAIIVVIEGKIELEVDGFPTFGVLGDRMDVFEKKPPYSLYIPPNHEWQGLAETDCVVGICLAPGKNGRKPKVIGPNDVIQLERGKGSNLRKINNIAMEDQDEADSLLVTEVFTPQGNWSSYPPHRHDVDDYPNITYLEETYYHRLNPPQGFGFQRVFTDDGELDETICVKNHDVVLVPKGHHPCGTPFGYEMYYLNVMAGPIRKWRFANSPDHEWLYDFDPDK
;
A
#
# COMPACT_ATOMS: atom_id res chain seq x y z
N MET A 1 -2.06 15.29 17.22
CA MET A 1 -1.83 14.66 15.89
C MET A 1 -1.79 13.18 16.14
N SER A 2 -2.57 12.38 15.39
CA SER A 2 -2.69 10.95 15.66
C SER A 2 -1.32 10.28 15.67
N HIS A 3 -1.10 9.37 16.62
CA HIS A 3 0.13 8.57 16.70
C HIS A 3 0.20 7.52 15.57
N LEU A 4 -0.87 7.34 14.80
CA LEU A 4 -0.94 6.49 13.61
C LEU A 4 -0.49 7.20 12.32
N LEU A 5 -0.44 8.54 12.32
CA LEU A 5 -0.03 9.32 11.15
C LEU A 5 1.49 9.47 11.09
N ARG A 6 2.06 9.32 9.90
CA ARG A 6 3.46 9.59 9.58
C ARG A 6 3.51 10.57 8.41
N ARG A 7 4.11 11.73 8.64
CA ARG A 7 4.35 12.74 7.60
C ARG A 7 5.75 12.58 7.03
N PRO A 8 5.97 12.89 5.74
CA PRO A 8 7.31 12.94 5.19
C PRO A 8 8.15 13.95 5.98
N LYS A 9 9.38 13.57 6.35
CA LYS A 9 10.30 14.46 7.09
C LYS A 9 11.15 15.34 6.17
N ILE A 10 11.28 14.91 4.92
CA ILE A 10 12.05 15.54 3.86
C ILE A 10 11.26 15.37 2.56
N ASP A 11 11.51 16.23 1.58
CA ASP A 11 10.77 16.23 0.31
C ASP A 11 11.45 15.42 -0.80
N GLN A 12 12.73 15.08 -0.65
CA GLN A 12 13.53 14.29 -1.61
C GLN A 12 14.37 13.25 -0.86
N GLY A 13 14.69 12.13 -1.52
CA GLY A 13 15.38 10.99 -0.93
C GLY A 13 14.38 10.03 -0.27
N LYS A 14 14.79 9.37 0.83
CA LYS A 14 13.93 8.45 1.58
C LYS A 14 12.96 9.24 2.47
N ILE A 15 11.81 9.61 1.91
CA ILE A 15 10.81 10.45 2.59
C ILE A 15 10.05 9.70 3.69
N HIS A 16 9.97 8.36 3.59
CA HIS A 16 9.46 7.45 4.63
C HIS A 16 10.39 6.27 4.86
N ASP A 17 10.57 5.91 6.13
CA ASP A 17 11.31 4.72 6.57
C ASP A 17 10.62 4.12 7.81
N ILE A 18 9.65 3.26 7.57
CA ILE A 18 8.81 2.63 8.58
C ILE A 18 9.24 1.18 8.72
N SER A 19 9.60 0.79 9.94
CA SER A 19 9.98 -0.57 10.30
C SER A 19 9.00 -1.12 11.33
N PRO A 20 8.98 -2.45 11.56
CA PRO A 20 8.16 -3.01 12.61
C PRO A 20 8.37 -2.34 13.98
N SER A 21 9.64 -2.01 14.29
CA SER A 21 9.97 -1.32 15.55
C SER A 21 9.41 0.11 15.65
N THR A 22 9.43 0.89 14.56
CA THR A 22 8.94 2.28 14.56
C THR A 22 7.43 2.38 14.40
N ALA A 23 6.79 1.32 13.90
CA ALA A 23 5.35 1.15 13.87
C ALA A 23 4.78 0.48 15.13
N ASN A 24 5.65 -0.07 16.00
CA ASN A 24 5.28 -0.84 17.18
C ASN A 24 4.42 -2.08 16.86
N TRP A 25 4.84 -2.85 15.86
CA TRP A 25 4.19 -4.10 15.42
C TRP A 25 5.25 -5.12 14.96
N LYS A 26 4.89 -6.20 14.27
CA LYS A 26 5.79 -7.36 14.05
C LYS A 26 6.24 -7.59 12.61
N TYR A 27 5.42 -7.30 11.61
CA TYR A 27 5.60 -7.80 10.24
C TYR A 27 5.93 -6.69 9.26
N VAL A 28 5.06 -5.69 9.10
CA VAL A 28 5.16 -4.76 7.96
C VAL A 28 6.30 -3.76 8.13
N GLY A 29 7.11 -3.61 7.09
CA GLY A 29 7.96 -2.44 6.87
C GLY A 29 7.51 -1.72 5.61
N PHE A 30 7.69 -0.40 5.57
CA PHE A 30 7.34 0.40 4.41
C PHE A 30 8.28 1.60 4.26
N GLY A 31 8.90 1.73 3.09
CA GLY A 31 9.71 2.88 2.71
C GLY A 31 9.16 3.59 1.49
N VAL A 32 9.48 4.88 1.34
CA VAL A 32 9.20 5.62 0.11
C VAL A 32 10.41 6.47 -0.24
N TYR A 33 10.87 6.35 -1.48
CA TYR A 33 11.81 7.28 -2.09
C TYR A 33 11.07 8.26 -3.00
N ASN A 34 11.42 9.55 -2.89
CA ASN A 34 11.09 10.57 -3.88
C ASN A 34 12.39 11.06 -4.53
N LEU A 35 12.62 10.69 -5.78
CA LEU A 35 13.90 10.78 -6.46
C LEU A 35 13.83 11.78 -7.61
N LYS A 36 14.95 12.45 -7.85
CA LYS A 36 15.21 13.18 -9.08
C LYS A 36 15.92 12.31 -10.09
N LYS A 37 15.76 12.62 -11.38
CA LYS A 37 16.51 11.95 -12.43
C LYS A 37 18.02 11.94 -12.12
N GLY A 38 18.63 10.77 -12.19
CA GLY A 38 20.04 10.52 -11.90
C GLY A 38 20.34 10.19 -10.44
N ASP A 39 19.38 10.33 -9.53
CA ASP A 39 19.53 9.87 -8.15
C ASP A 39 19.70 8.35 -8.13
N LYS A 40 20.54 7.88 -7.21
CA LYS A 40 20.78 6.45 -6.96
C LYS A 40 20.32 6.08 -5.57
N VAL A 41 19.73 4.90 -5.45
CA VAL A 41 19.34 4.30 -4.17
C VAL A 41 19.89 2.88 -4.07
N HIS A 42 20.14 2.43 -2.85
CA HIS A 42 20.62 1.08 -2.55
C HIS A 42 20.10 0.67 -1.18
N GLU A 43 19.55 -0.55 -1.09
CA GLU A 43 19.14 -1.16 0.19
C GLU A 43 19.35 -2.68 0.17
N GLU A 44 19.29 -3.27 1.36
CA GLU A 44 19.38 -4.72 1.57
C GLU A 44 18.05 -5.25 2.10
N THR A 45 17.59 -6.39 1.58
CA THR A 45 16.36 -7.04 2.06
C THR A 45 16.57 -7.73 3.41
N LYS A 46 17.80 -8.14 3.75
CA LYS A 46 18.14 -8.85 5.00
C LYS A 46 17.22 -10.06 5.19
N SER A 47 16.55 -10.20 6.33
CA SER A 47 15.58 -11.27 6.59
C SER A 47 14.21 -11.07 5.95
N ASN A 48 13.96 -9.92 5.33
CA ASN A 48 12.68 -9.57 4.73
C ASN A 48 12.65 -9.96 3.25
N GLU A 49 11.48 -10.25 2.71
CA GLU A 49 11.22 -10.08 1.28
C GLU A 49 10.83 -8.63 1.01
N ALA A 50 10.98 -8.20 -0.24
CA ALA A 50 10.60 -6.87 -0.70
C ALA A 50 9.76 -6.91 -1.97
N ILE A 51 8.79 -6.01 -2.10
CA ILE A 51 8.21 -5.60 -3.38
C ILE A 51 8.49 -4.12 -3.58
N ILE A 52 9.31 -3.82 -4.58
CA ILE A 52 9.62 -2.45 -5.00
C ILE A 52 8.55 -2.03 -6.01
N VAL A 53 7.69 -1.07 -5.65
CA VAL A 53 6.61 -0.56 -6.51
C VAL A 53 7.04 0.76 -7.11
N VAL A 54 7.07 0.85 -8.45
CA VAL A 54 7.29 2.12 -9.15
C VAL A 54 5.97 2.89 -9.17
N ILE A 55 5.75 3.74 -8.15
CA ILE A 55 4.49 4.47 -7.97
C ILE A 55 4.33 5.51 -9.08
N GLU A 56 5.40 6.25 -9.40
CA GLU A 56 5.46 7.26 -10.47
C GLU A 56 6.85 7.27 -11.10
N GLY A 57 6.92 7.53 -12.41
CA GLY A 57 8.18 7.71 -13.13
C GLY A 57 8.82 6.40 -13.58
N LYS A 58 10.12 6.44 -13.83
CA LYS A 58 10.92 5.33 -14.37
C LYS A 58 12.23 5.16 -13.60
N ILE A 59 12.56 3.92 -13.30
CA ILE A 59 13.77 3.56 -12.55
C ILE A 59 14.35 2.25 -13.10
N GLU A 60 15.66 2.24 -13.34
CA GLU A 60 16.37 0.99 -13.60
C GLU A 60 16.66 0.29 -12.27
N LEU A 61 16.30 -0.98 -12.16
CA LEU A 61 16.51 -1.79 -10.94
C LEU A 61 17.46 -2.96 -11.21
N GLU A 62 18.39 -3.15 -10.29
CA GLU A 62 19.32 -4.27 -10.28
C GLU A 62 19.29 -4.97 -8.91
N VAL A 63 19.50 -6.29 -8.94
CA VAL A 63 19.61 -7.14 -7.73
C VAL A 63 20.89 -7.95 -7.84
N ASP A 64 21.62 -8.04 -6.74
CA ASP A 64 22.90 -8.75 -6.70
C ASP A 64 22.78 -10.22 -7.15
N GLY A 65 23.72 -10.66 -7.99
CA GLY A 65 23.73 -12.02 -8.51
C GLY A 65 22.73 -12.30 -9.65
N PHE A 66 21.97 -11.31 -10.12
CA PHE A 66 21.04 -11.44 -11.25
C PHE A 66 21.37 -10.45 -12.38
N PRO A 67 20.95 -10.72 -13.63
CA PRO A 67 20.96 -9.72 -14.69
C PRO A 67 20.11 -8.49 -14.30
N THR A 68 20.40 -7.33 -14.92
CA THR A 68 19.53 -6.15 -14.80
C THR A 68 18.09 -6.48 -15.21
N PHE A 69 17.12 -5.90 -14.49
CA PHE A 69 15.70 -5.99 -14.83
C PHE A 69 15.27 -4.87 -15.81
N GLY A 70 16.22 -4.04 -16.24
CA GLY A 70 16.00 -2.90 -17.11
C GLY A 70 15.23 -1.77 -16.42
N VAL A 71 14.77 -0.81 -17.24
CA VAL A 71 13.99 0.33 -16.77
C VAL A 71 12.54 -0.08 -16.54
N LEU A 72 12.09 0.00 -15.30
CA LEU A 72 10.72 -0.26 -14.89
C LEU A 72 9.95 1.05 -14.68
N GLY A 73 8.64 1.03 -14.96
CA GLY A 73 7.74 2.17 -14.83
C GLY A 73 7.14 2.64 -16.16
N ASP A 74 5.90 3.09 -16.11
CA ASP A 74 5.17 3.62 -17.28
C ASP A 74 4.41 4.92 -16.98
N ARG A 75 3.68 4.97 -15.87
CA ARG A 75 2.93 6.15 -15.45
C ARG A 75 3.85 7.20 -14.83
N MET A 76 3.76 8.45 -15.30
CA MET A 76 4.49 9.59 -14.75
C MET A 76 3.74 10.24 -13.59
N ASP A 77 2.44 10.06 -13.55
CA ASP A 77 1.54 10.48 -12.47
C ASP A 77 0.70 9.27 -12.03
N VAL A 78 0.59 9.04 -10.72
CA VAL A 78 -0.18 7.92 -10.18
C VAL A 78 -1.65 7.98 -10.63
N PHE A 79 -2.19 9.18 -10.82
CA PHE A 79 -3.56 9.43 -11.25
C PHE A 79 -3.82 9.17 -12.75
N GLU A 80 -2.81 8.72 -13.51
CA GLU A 80 -3.02 8.05 -14.81
C GLU A 80 -3.77 6.70 -14.65
N LYS A 81 -3.82 6.15 -13.43
CA LYS A 81 -4.59 4.93 -13.06
C LYS A 81 -4.20 3.68 -13.86
N LYS A 82 -3.02 3.67 -14.46
CA LYS A 82 -2.42 2.48 -15.08
C LYS A 82 -1.82 1.59 -13.99
N PRO A 83 -1.88 0.25 -14.12
CA PRO A 83 -1.16 -0.65 -13.21
C PRO A 83 0.34 -0.33 -13.13
N PRO A 84 0.97 -0.45 -11.95
CA PRO A 84 2.38 -0.15 -11.78
C PRO A 84 3.25 -1.30 -12.29
N TYR A 85 4.50 -0.98 -12.58
CA TYR A 85 5.57 -1.98 -12.57
C TYR A 85 6.06 -2.17 -11.14
N SER A 86 6.34 -3.41 -10.77
CA SER A 86 6.99 -3.74 -9.49
C SER A 86 8.07 -4.81 -9.67
N LEU A 87 8.97 -4.93 -8.69
CA LEU A 87 9.98 -5.97 -8.61
C LEU A 87 9.89 -6.66 -7.25
N TYR A 88 9.58 -7.96 -7.25
CA TYR A 88 9.74 -8.81 -6.09
C TYR A 88 11.22 -9.16 -5.88
N ILE A 89 11.69 -9.13 -4.63
CA ILE A 89 13.05 -9.46 -4.23
C ILE A 89 12.99 -10.33 -2.95
N PRO A 90 13.58 -11.54 -2.95
CA PRO A 90 13.59 -12.40 -1.77
C PRO A 90 14.56 -11.89 -0.68
N PRO A 91 14.54 -12.52 0.51
CA PRO A 91 15.54 -12.27 1.56
C PRO A 91 16.98 -12.44 1.09
N ASN A 92 17.88 -11.77 1.81
CA ASN A 92 19.34 -11.83 1.69
C ASN A 92 19.87 -11.37 0.32
N HIS A 93 19.30 -10.30 -0.22
CA HIS A 93 19.77 -9.65 -1.44
C HIS A 93 19.98 -8.15 -1.23
N GLU A 94 20.92 -7.60 -1.98
CA GLU A 94 21.07 -6.18 -2.17
C GLU A 94 20.39 -5.76 -3.47
N TRP A 95 19.77 -4.59 -3.48
CA TRP A 95 19.23 -4.01 -4.69
C TRP A 95 19.63 -2.56 -4.83
N GLN A 96 19.74 -2.11 -6.06
CA GLN A 96 20.02 -0.73 -6.39
C GLN A 96 19.06 -0.21 -7.45
N GLY A 97 18.82 1.10 -7.39
CA GLY A 97 17.97 1.80 -8.34
C GLY A 97 18.64 3.04 -8.90
N LEU A 98 18.52 3.26 -10.20
CA LEU A 98 18.91 4.49 -10.89
C LEU A 98 17.68 5.16 -11.49
N ALA A 99 17.35 6.36 -11.00
CA ALA A 99 16.19 7.11 -11.46
C ALA A 99 16.41 7.65 -12.88
N GLU A 100 15.68 7.12 -13.87
CA GLU A 100 15.75 7.55 -15.28
C GLU A 100 14.91 8.82 -15.54
N THR A 101 13.92 9.05 -14.67
CA THR A 101 13.13 10.28 -14.56
C THR A 101 13.06 10.70 -13.09
N ASP A 102 12.43 11.84 -12.80
CA ASP A 102 11.87 12.04 -11.46
C ASP A 102 10.90 10.88 -11.19
N CYS A 103 11.01 10.23 -10.03
CA CYS A 103 10.22 9.04 -9.72
C CYS A 103 9.94 8.91 -8.23
N VAL A 104 8.81 8.25 -7.91
CA VAL A 104 8.41 7.90 -6.56
C VAL A 104 8.34 6.39 -6.47
N VAL A 105 9.07 5.80 -5.52
CA VAL A 105 9.23 4.35 -5.40
C VAL A 105 8.85 3.92 -3.99
N GLY A 106 7.90 2.98 -3.88
CA GLY A 106 7.49 2.35 -2.63
C GLY A 106 8.26 1.06 -2.38
N ILE A 107 8.68 0.83 -1.14
CA ILE A 107 9.44 -0.35 -0.70
C ILE A 107 8.56 -1.08 0.30
N CYS A 108 7.92 -2.16 -0.13
CA CYS A 108 7.03 -2.97 0.70
C CYS A 108 7.87 -4.08 1.33
N LEU A 109 7.93 -4.20 2.65
CA LEU A 109 8.76 -5.19 3.35
C LEU A 109 7.92 -6.06 4.30
N ALA A 110 8.23 -7.34 4.36
CA ALA A 110 7.74 -8.26 5.39
C ALA A 110 8.74 -9.43 5.56
N PRO A 111 8.66 -10.23 6.65
CA PRO A 111 9.49 -11.42 6.78
C PRO A 111 9.31 -12.36 5.58
N GLY A 112 10.40 -12.74 4.90
CA GLY A 112 10.36 -13.62 3.73
C GLY A 112 10.92 -15.01 4.03
N LYS A 113 10.76 -15.93 3.08
CA LYS A 113 11.35 -17.27 3.11
C LYS A 113 12.38 -17.40 1.98
N ASN A 114 13.34 -18.30 2.15
CA ASN A 114 14.28 -18.62 1.10
C ASN A 114 13.63 -19.51 0.04
N GLY A 115 14.07 -19.40 -1.22
CA GLY A 115 13.70 -20.31 -2.31
C GLY A 115 13.06 -19.65 -3.53
N ARG A 116 12.57 -18.41 -3.40
CA ARG A 116 12.13 -17.58 -4.54
C ARG A 116 13.32 -16.88 -5.20
N LYS A 117 13.11 -16.40 -6.42
CA LYS A 117 14.05 -15.55 -7.17
C LYS A 117 13.41 -14.18 -7.40
N PRO A 118 14.21 -13.12 -7.59
CA PRO A 118 13.66 -11.83 -7.98
C PRO A 118 12.84 -11.96 -9.28
N LYS A 119 11.71 -11.24 -9.35
CA LYS A 119 10.75 -11.34 -10.45
C LYS A 119 10.05 -10.00 -10.67
N VAL A 120 9.99 -9.54 -11.91
CA VAL A 120 9.19 -8.39 -12.30
C VAL A 120 7.71 -8.78 -12.25
N ILE A 121 6.92 -7.94 -11.58
CA ILE A 121 5.46 -7.97 -11.60
C ILE A 121 5.04 -6.79 -12.47
N GLY A 122 4.73 -7.06 -13.74
CA GLY A 122 4.42 -6.05 -14.73
C GLY A 122 2.92 -5.71 -14.76
N PRO A 123 2.52 -4.68 -15.52
CA PRO A 123 1.12 -4.28 -15.66
C PRO A 123 0.17 -5.40 -16.09
N ASN A 124 0.66 -6.39 -16.84
CA ASN A 124 -0.12 -7.54 -17.30
C ASN A 124 -0.33 -8.61 -16.23
N ASP A 125 0.49 -8.61 -15.17
CA ASP A 125 0.36 -9.52 -14.02
C ASP A 125 -0.60 -8.96 -12.96
N VAL A 126 -0.85 -7.64 -12.97
CA VAL A 126 -1.69 -6.94 -12.01
C VAL A 126 -3.18 -7.16 -12.28
N ILE A 127 -3.90 -7.68 -11.30
CA ILE A 127 -5.34 -7.89 -11.39
C ILE A 127 -6.07 -6.56 -11.11
N GLN A 128 -6.78 -6.05 -12.11
CA GLN A 128 -7.56 -4.81 -12.01
C GLN A 128 -9.02 -5.10 -11.67
N LEU A 129 -9.57 -4.36 -10.71
CA LEU A 129 -10.95 -4.51 -10.24
C LEU A 129 -11.61 -3.14 -10.08
N GLU A 130 -12.93 -3.11 -10.24
CA GLU A 130 -13.77 -1.99 -9.83
C GLU A 130 -14.75 -2.49 -8.76
N ARG A 131 -14.90 -1.74 -7.66
CA ARG A 131 -15.71 -2.16 -6.51
C ARG A 131 -16.65 -1.04 -6.08
N GLY A 132 -17.86 -1.42 -5.65
CA GLY A 132 -18.88 -0.50 -5.14
C GLY A 132 -19.68 0.21 -6.24
N LYS A 133 -20.59 1.09 -5.82
CA LYS A 133 -21.47 1.91 -6.68
C LYS A 133 -21.55 3.33 -6.11
N GLY A 134 -21.92 4.32 -6.93
CA GLY A 134 -22.13 5.71 -6.50
C GLY A 134 -20.92 6.28 -5.77
N SER A 135 -21.15 6.92 -4.62
CA SER A 135 -20.08 7.45 -3.75
C SER A 135 -19.24 6.39 -3.04
N ASN A 136 -19.47 5.10 -3.31
CA ASN A 136 -18.62 4.00 -2.86
C ASN A 136 -17.82 3.39 -4.02
N LEU A 137 -17.84 3.95 -5.24
CA LEU A 137 -17.07 3.41 -6.36
C LEU A 137 -15.56 3.64 -6.17
N ARG A 138 -14.75 2.61 -6.41
CA ARG A 138 -13.27 2.70 -6.42
C ARG A 138 -12.65 1.72 -7.41
N LYS A 139 -11.46 2.07 -7.91
CA LYS A 139 -10.63 1.20 -8.75
C LYS A 139 -9.49 0.62 -7.92
N ILE A 140 -9.18 -0.65 -8.13
CA ILE A 140 -8.19 -1.40 -7.36
C ILE A 140 -7.26 -2.10 -8.33
N ASN A 141 -5.97 -2.00 -8.09
CA ASN A 141 -4.94 -2.77 -8.79
C ASN A 141 -4.26 -3.68 -7.77
N ASN A 142 -4.58 -4.98 -7.80
CA ASN A 142 -3.99 -5.98 -6.92
C ASN A 142 -2.61 -6.39 -7.46
N ILE A 143 -1.56 -5.83 -6.88
CA ILE A 143 -0.16 -6.03 -7.31
C ILE A 143 0.35 -7.42 -6.88
N ALA A 144 0.08 -7.82 -5.64
CA ALA A 144 0.50 -9.11 -5.10
C ALA A 144 -0.45 -9.54 -3.97
N MET A 145 -1.68 -9.92 -4.31
CA MET A 145 -2.68 -10.39 -3.33
C MET A 145 -2.64 -11.91 -3.15
N GLU A 146 -3.44 -12.46 -2.23
CA GLU A 146 -3.36 -13.86 -1.76
C GLU A 146 -3.57 -14.93 -2.85
N ASP A 147 -4.21 -14.54 -3.96
CA ASP A 147 -4.50 -15.35 -5.14
C ASP A 147 -3.33 -15.39 -6.14
N GLN A 148 -2.32 -14.55 -5.92
CA GLN A 148 -1.13 -14.45 -6.75
C GLN A 148 0.08 -15.02 -6.00
N ASP A 149 0.84 -15.90 -6.66
CA ASP A 149 2.02 -16.57 -6.11
C ASP A 149 3.30 -15.72 -6.26
N GLU A 150 3.22 -14.45 -5.86
CA GLU A 150 4.33 -13.49 -6.04
C GLU A 150 5.21 -13.35 -4.80
N ALA A 151 4.68 -13.59 -3.60
CA ALA A 151 5.36 -13.34 -2.32
C ALA A 151 5.00 -14.36 -1.23
N ASP A 152 5.81 -14.43 -0.19
CA ASP A 152 5.65 -15.34 0.95
C ASP A 152 4.68 -14.82 2.02
N SER A 153 4.78 -13.53 2.34
CA SER A 153 4.04 -12.83 3.41
C SER A 153 3.32 -11.58 2.91
N LEU A 154 3.92 -10.85 1.97
CA LEU A 154 3.44 -9.56 1.48
C LEU A 154 2.10 -9.69 0.73
N LEU A 155 1.17 -8.84 1.12
CA LEU A 155 -0.04 -8.52 0.37
C LEU A 155 0.05 -7.04 -0.02
N VAL A 156 0.10 -6.76 -1.33
CA VAL A 156 0.27 -5.40 -1.85
C VAL A 156 -0.82 -5.08 -2.87
N THR A 157 -1.51 -3.96 -2.66
CA THR A 157 -2.56 -3.47 -3.55
C THR A 157 -2.58 -1.95 -3.54
N GLU A 158 -3.10 -1.35 -4.59
CA GLU A 158 -3.35 0.09 -4.62
C GLU A 158 -4.80 0.40 -4.99
N VAL A 159 -5.30 1.50 -4.46
CA VAL A 159 -6.70 1.89 -4.63
C VAL A 159 -6.79 3.36 -5.05
N PHE A 160 -7.66 3.62 -6.02
CA PHE A 160 -8.03 4.94 -6.48
C PHE A 160 -9.47 5.24 -6.05
N THR A 161 -9.60 6.25 -5.21
CA THR A 161 -10.86 6.74 -4.67
C THR A 161 -11.21 8.06 -5.35
N PRO A 162 -12.25 8.09 -6.20
CA PRO A 162 -12.69 9.31 -6.86
C PRO A 162 -13.07 10.40 -5.85
N GLN A 163 -13.05 11.64 -6.31
CA GLN A 163 -13.51 12.78 -5.51
C GLN A 163 -14.92 12.57 -4.94
N GLY A 164 -15.11 12.92 -3.67
CA GLY A 164 -16.39 12.73 -2.96
C GLY A 164 -16.70 11.28 -2.56
N ASN A 165 -15.85 10.31 -2.90
CA ASN A 165 -16.10 8.90 -2.61
C ASN A 165 -15.45 8.41 -1.32
N TRP A 166 -15.94 7.25 -0.86
CA TRP A 166 -15.38 6.45 0.21
C TRP A 166 -14.82 5.13 -0.31
N SER A 167 -13.77 4.67 0.35
CA SER A 167 -13.05 3.42 0.08
C SER A 167 -12.60 2.79 1.41
N SER A 168 -12.04 1.58 1.36
CA SER A 168 -11.96 0.71 2.55
C SER A 168 -13.30 0.69 3.32
N TYR A 169 -14.40 0.78 2.54
CA TYR A 169 -15.77 1.00 2.98
C TYR A 169 -16.73 0.02 2.24
N PRO A 170 -17.67 -0.65 2.92
CA PRO A 170 -17.98 -0.53 4.34
C PRO A 170 -16.80 -0.89 5.27
N PRO A 171 -16.76 -0.35 6.50
CA PRO A 171 -15.61 -0.51 7.38
C PRO A 171 -15.37 -2.00 7.69
N HIS A 172 -14.11 -2.41 7.64
CA HIS A 172 -13.69 -3.78 7.91
C HIS A 172 -12.38 -3.80 8.69
N ARG A 173 -12.11 -4.91 9.39
CA ARG A 173 -10.88 -5.15 10.16
C ARG A 173 -10.28 -6.52 9.87
N HIS A 174 -8.98 -6.65 10.05
CA HIS A 174 -8.20 -7.89 9.97
C HIS A 174 -7.11 -7.86 11.05
N ASP A 175 -7.53 -7.93 12.31
CA ASP A 175 -6.70 -7.65 13.49
C ASP A 175 -6.74 -8.77 14.53
N VAL A 176 -7.27 -9.95 14.17
CA VAL A 176 -7.37 -11.14 15.02
C VAL A 176 -6.88 -12.37 14.26
N ASP A 177 -6.07 -13.20 14.92
CA ASP A 177 -5.61 -14.49 14.38
C ASP A 177 -6.64 -15.59 14.68
N ASP A 178 -7.69 -15.66 13.86
CA ASP A 178 -8.79 -16.65 13.95
C ASP A 178 -9.18 -17.19 12.55
N TYR A 179 -8.22 -17.78 11.86
CA TYR A 179 -8.44 -18.36 10.53
C TYR A 179 -9.38 -19.58 10.60
N PRO A 180 -10.41 -19.70 9.71
CA PRO A 180 -10.60 -18.95 8.46
C PRO A 180 -11.48 -17.69 8.54
N ASN A 181 -11.97 -17.30 9.72
CA ASN A 181 -12.95 -16.21 9.86
C ASN A 181 -12.32 -14.83 9.64
N ILE A 182 -11.18 -14.59 10.28
CA ILE A 182 -10.42 -13.33 10.23
C ILE A 182 -8.93 -13.67 10.39
N THR A 183 -8.06 -12.88 9.78
CA THR A 183 -6.61 -13.00 9.94
C THR A 183 -6.03 -11.74 10.53
N TYR A 184 -4.93 -11.88 11.30
CA TYR A 184 -4.17 -10.72 11.76
C TYR A 184 -3.28 -10.23 10.63
N LEU A 185 -3.55 -9.03 10.14
CA LEU A 185 -2.77 -8.35 9.12
C LEU A 185 -2.54 -6.90 9.56
N GLU A 186 -1.28 -6.56 9.80
CA GLU A 186 -0.86 -5.17 9.92
C GLU A 186 -1.00 -4.49 8.56
N GLU A 187 -1.38 -3.22 8.52
CA GLU A 187 -1.54 -2.50 7.24
C GLU A 187 -0.99 -1.08 7.28
N THR A 188 -0.31 -0.68 6.21
CA THR A 188 0.06 0.71 5.93
C THR A 188 -0.78 1.28 4.79
N TYR A 189 -1.03 2.59 4.82
CA TYR A 189 -1.68 3.35 3.75
C TYR A 189 -0.80 4.54 3.37
N TYR A 190 -0.15 4.49 2.22
CA TYR A 190 0.57 5.64 1.67
C TYR A 190 -0.32 6.45 0.73
N HIS A 191 -0.64 7.68 1.12
CA HIS A 191 -1.64 8.51 0.44
C HIS A 191 -1.02 9.45 -0.60
N ARG A 192 -1.69 9.60 -1.74
CA ARG A 192 -1.49 10.68 -2.71
C ARG A 192 -2.81 11.37 -2.98
N LEU A 193 -2.78 12.68 -3.22
CA LEU A 193 -3.96 13.51 -3.47
C LEU A 193 -3.80 14.26 -4.79
N ASN A 194 -4.91 14.44 -5.52
CA ASN A 194 -4.96 15.24 -6.74
C ASN A 194 -6.19 16.16 -6.75
N PRO A 195 -6.02 17.49 -6.79
CA PRO A 195 -4.74 18.22 -6.73
C PRO A 195 -3.95 18.02 -5.40
N PRO A 196 -2.61 18.15 -5.40
CA PRO A 196 -1.73 17.72 -4.29
C PRO A 196 -1.87 18.55 -3.00
N GLN A 197 -2.44 19.75 -3.05
CA GLN A 197 -2.75 20.54 -1.86
C GLN A 197 -4.00 20.05 -1.10
N GLY A 198 -4.69 19.04 -1.65
CA GLY A 198 -5.89 18.47 -1.07
C GLY A 198 -5.67 17.73 0.25
N PHE A 199 -6.76 17.14 0.74
CA PHE A 199 -6.76 16.32 1.93
C PHE A 199 -7.81 15.21 1.79
N GLY A 200 -7.62 14.14 2.55
CA GLY A 200 -8.63 13.10 2.79
C GLY A 200 -8.85 12.88 4.28
N PHE A 201 -9.76 11.99 4.61
CA PHE A 201 -9.96 11.49 5.97
C PHE A 201 -9.80 9.98 6.00
N GLN A 202 -9.06 9.48 6.98
CA GLN A 202 -9.04 8.08 7.35
C GLN A 202 -9.41 7.98 8.83
N ARG A 203 -10.39 7.15 9.17
CA ARG A 203 -10.73 6.86 10.56
C ARG A 203 -10.24 5.47 10.89
N VAL A 204 -9.51 5.28 12.00
CA VAL A 204 -9.11 3.96 12.49
C VAL A 204 -9.77 3.73 13.85
N PHE A 205 -10.66 2.74 13.95
CA PHE A 205 -11.45 2.55 15.17
C PHE A 205 -11.76 1.08 15.51
N THR A 206 -11.88 0.73 16.78
CA THR A 206 -12.29 -0.59 17.26
C THR A 206 -13.74 -0.58 17.79
N ASP A 207 -14.42 -1.73 17.79
CA ASP A 207 -15.82 -1.82 18.23
C ASP A 207 -16.01 -1.44 19.72
N ASP A 208 -14.99 -1.66 20.54
CA ASP A 208 -14.96 -1.29 21.96
C ASP A 208 -14.60 0.19 22.21
N GLY A 209 -14.21 0.93 21.17
CA GLY A 209 -13.81 2.33 21.25
C GLY A 209 -12.44 2.57 21.91
N GLU A 210 -11.65 1.54 22.22
CA GLU A 210 -10.30 1.72 22.79
C GLU A 210 -9.36 2.48 21.83
N LEU A 211 -9.56 2.27 20.52
CA LEU A 211 -8.94 3.05 19.46
C LEU A 211 -10.07 3.72 18.68
N ASP A 212 -9.99 5.04 18.51
CA ASP A 212 -10.85 5.81 17.61
C ASP A 212 -10.15 7.10 17.20
N GLU A 213 -9.44 7.05 16.08
CA GLU A 213 -8.61 8.14 15.58
C GLU A 213 -9.14 8.59 14.22
N THR A 214 -9.58 9.84 14.11
CA THR A 214 -9.91 10.47 12.82
C THR A 214 -8.74 11.30 12.33
N ILE A 215 -8.19 10.91 11.18
CA ILE A 215 -6.93 11.40 10.66
C ILE A 215 -7.20 12.18 9.38
N CYS A 216 -6.81 13.45 9.35
CA CYS A 216 -6.76 14.25 8.12
C CYS A 216 -5.42 13.96 7.41
N VAL A 217 -5.49 13.24 6.29
CA VAL A 217 -4.32 12.83 5.50
C VAL A 217 -4.06 13.83 4.39
N LYS A 218 -2.77 14.09 4.11
CA LYS A 218 -2.31 14.93 2.99
C LYS A 218 -1.47 14.13 2.00
N ASN A 219 -1.11 14.76 0.90
CA ASN A 219 -0.25 14.16 -0.11
C ASN A 219 1.09 13.70 0.50
N HIS A 220 1.48 12.46 0.19
CA HIS A 220 2.61 11.73 0.76
C HIS A 220 2.50 11.32 2.24
N ASP A 221 1.36 11.50 2.93
CA ASP A 221 1.22 10.98 4.30
C ASP A 221 1.09 9.45 4.31
N VAL A 222 1.57 8.81 5.38
CA VAL A 222 1.33 7.38 5.66
C VAL A 222 0.49 7.23 6.92
N VAL A 223 -0.52 6.37 6.89
CA VAL A 223 -1.28 5.94 8.08
C VAL A 223 -0.96 4.49 8.41
N LEU A 224 -0.73 4.22 9.69
CA LEU A 224 -0.54 2.88 10.24
C LEU A 224 -1.87 2.36 10.80
N VAL A 225 -2.24 1.14 10.44
CA VAL A 225 -3.43 0.46 10.94
C VAL A 225 -2.99 -0.80 11.69
N PRO A 226 -2.78 -0.71 13.02
CA PRO A 226 -2.37 -1.87 13.82
C PRO A 226 -3.55 -2.76 14.22
N LYS A 227 -4.76 -2.20 14.30
CA LYS A 227 -6.02 -2.89 14.59
C LYS A 227 -7.22 -2.03 14.17
N GLY A 228 -8.40 -2.63 14.17
CA GLY A 228 -9.67 -1.94 13.96
C GLY A 228 -10.07 -1.71 12.51
N HIS A 229 -11.26 -1.13 12.36
CA HIS A 229 -11.83 -0.72 11.09
C HIS A 229 -11.20 0.57 10.59
N HIS A 230 -10.98 0.68 9.28
CA HIS A 230 -10.13 1.73 8.73
C HIS A 230 -10.63 2.36 7.41
N PRO A 231 -11.88 2.87 7.36
CA PRO A 231 -12.41 3.50 6.15
C PRO A 231 -11.69 4.79 5.78
N CYS A 232 -11.64 5.07 4.48
CA CYS A 232 -11.07 6.28 3.91
C CYS A 232 -12.12 7.03 3.09
N GLY A 233 -12.12 8.36 3.15
CA GLY A 233 -13.01 9.22 2.38
C GLY A 233 -12.31 10.46 1.88
N THR A 234 -12.69 10.94 0.69
CA THR A 234 -12.11 12.16 0.11
C THR A 234 -13.21 13.17 -0.22
N PRO A 235 -13.01 14.48 0.05
CA PRO A 235 -13.95 15.52 -0.33
C PRO A 235 -14.11 15.66 -1.85
N PHE A 236 -15.22 16.30 -2.26
CA PHE A 236 -15.40 16.72 -3.65
C PHE A 236 -14.25 17.65 -4.09
N GLY A 237 -13.79 17.51 -5.34
CA GLY A 237 -12.65 18.23 -5.90
C GLY A 237 -11.29 17.57 -5.71
N TYR A 238 -11.17 16.49 -4.93
CA TYR A 238 -9.89 15.81 -4.68
C TYR A 238 -9.99 14.30 -4.88
N GLU A 239 -9.24 13.76 -5.84
CA GLU A 239 -9.02 12.32 -5.94
C GLU A 239 -7.98 11.88 -4.92
N MET A 240 -8.17 10.68 -4.37
CA MET A 240 -7.26 10.08 -3.40
C MET A 240 -6.76 8.74 -3.94
N TYR A 241 -5.46 8.54 -3.86
CA TYR A 241 -4.80 7.27 -4.10
C TYR A 241 -4.18 6.77 -2.80
N TYR A 242 -4.17 5.46 -2.60
CA TYR A 242 -3.26 4.88 -1.63
C TYR A 242 -2.66 3.54 -2.06
N LEU A 243 -1.40 3.33 -1.67
CA LEU A 243 -0.71 2.04 -1.75
C LEU A 243 -0.80 1.36 -0.37
N ASN A 244 -1.30 0.13 -0.36
CA ASN A 244 -1.38 -0.70 0.83
C ASN A 244 -0.30 -1.76 0.86
N VAL A 245 0.29 -1.94 2.04
CA VAL A 245 1.15 -3.08 2.36
C VAL A 245 0.60 -3.75 3.59
N MET A 246 0.27 -5.04 3.44
CA MET A 246 -0.20 -5.91 4.50
C MET A 246 0.72 -7.11 4.70
N ALA A 247 0.88 -7.54 5.95
CA ALA A 247 1.51 -8.81 6.30
C ALA A 247 1.09 -9.27 7.70
N GLY A 248 1.20 -10.56 7.95
CA GLY A 248 0.83 -11.21 9.20
C GLY A 248 1.38 -12.63 9.31
N PRO A 249 0.97 -13.42 10.32
CA PRO A 249 1.43 -14.79 10.48
C PRO A 249 1.02 -15.72 9.32
N ILE A 250 -0.08 -15.39 8.63
CA ILE A 250 -0.58 -16.12 7.47
C ILE A 250 -0.90 -15.15 6.33
N ARG A 251 -0.41 -15.46 5.12
CA ARG A 251 -0.72 -14.69 3.90
C ARG A 251 -2.10 -15.04 3.35
N LYS A 252 -3.14 -14.65 4.10
CA LYS A 252 -4.56 -14.81 3.73
C LYS A 252 -5.32 -13.55 4.10
N TRP A 253 -6.07 -12.99 3.16
CA TRP A 253 -6.84 -11.77 3.39
C TRP A 253 -8.26 -12.14 3.82
N ARG A 254 -8.48 -12.21 5.14
CA ARG A 254 -9.79 -12.48 5.75
C ARG A 254 -10.10 -11.36 6.70
N PHE A 255 -11.27 -10.74 6.55
CA PHE A 255 -11.67 -9.58 7.32
C PHE A 255 -13.07 -9.75 7.90
N ALA A 256 -13.33 -9.07 9.01
CA ALA A 256 -14.66 -8.93 9.58
C ALA A 256 -15.20 -7.52 9.30
N ASN A 257 -16.49 -7.43 9.00
CA ASN A 257 -17.18 -6.17 8.79
C ASN A 257 -17.51 -5.51 10.12
N SER A 258 -17.64 -4.18 10.14
CA SER A 258 -18.22 -3.49 11.28
C SER A 258 -19.71 -3.87 11.42
N PRO A 259 -20.16 -4.37 12.58
CA PRO A 259 -21.54 -4.82 12.78
C PRO A 259 -22.58 -3.71 12.50
N ASP A 260 -22.30 -2.47 12.92
CA ASP A 260 -23.19 -1.31 12.71
C ASP A 260 -23.37 -0.93 11.23
N HIS A 261 -22.51 -1.46 10.37
CA HIS A 261 -22.40 -1.14 8.96
C HIS A 261 -22.64 -2.37 8.06
N GLU A 262 -23.00 -3.52 8.63
CA GLU A 262 -23.19 -4.77 7.89
C GLU A 262 -24.31 -4.66 6.84
N TRP A 263 -25.36 -3.89 7.14
CA TRP A 263 -26.47 -3.63 6.21
C TRP A 263 -26.02 -3.01 4.87
N LEU A 264 -24.85 -2.36 4.81
CA LEU A 264 -24.33 -1.75 3.58
C LEU A 264 -23.85 -2.76 2.54
N TYR A 265 -23.60 -4.01 2.93
CA TYR A 265 -23.17 -5.05 1.99
C TYR A 265 -24.29 -5.52 1.07
N ASP A 266 -25.53 -5.47 1.56
CA ASP A 266 -26.74 -5.77 0.79
C ASP A 266 -27.48 -4.50 0.31
N PHE A 267 -26.97 -3.32 0.67
CA PHE A 267 -27.57 -2.04 0.31
C PHE A 267 -27.39 -1.73 -1.18
N ASP A 268 -28.50 -1.43 -1.85
CA ASP A 268 -28.53 -0.99 -3.24
C ASP A 268 -29.10 0.43 -3.30
N PRO A 269 -28.29 1.47 -3.60
CA PRO A 269 -28.76 2.86 -3.55
C PRO A 269 -29.81 3.20 -4.62
N ASP A 270 -30.00 2.32 -5.60
CA ASP A 270 -30.94 2.48 -6.71
C ASP A 270 -32.30 1.77 -6.50
N LYS A 271 -32.50 1.12 -5.33
CA LYS A 271 -33.76 0.47 -4.93
C LYS A 271 -34.46 1.24 -3.83
#